data_AF-A0A7H4GP71-F1
#
_entry.id   AF-A0A7H4GP71-F1
#
_cell.length_a   1.000
_cell.length_b   1.000
_cell.length_c   1.000
_cell.angle_alpha   90.00
_cell.angle_beta   90.00
_cell.angle_gamma   90.00
#
_symmetry.space_group_name_H-M   'P 1'
#
loop_
_entity.id
_entity.type
_entity.pdbx_description
1 polymer ?
#
loop_
_entity_poly.entity_id
_entity_poly.type
_entity_poly.pdbx_seq_one_letter_code
_entity_poly.pdbx_strand_id
1 'polypeptide(L)'
;MIARYESRSQADERAAFLRSRGIASHVTDLTSMRLNLAHQGQFRAALWVVLPEQAEDALALLEDPDHRADTALDEREFERLENEGADAARRTMMRWLILTALGLAGLAALVVAIGQ
;
A
#
# COMPACT_ATOMS: atom_id res chain seq x y z
N MET A 1 -6.87 -4.67 8.34
CA MET A 1 -7.20 -5.98 7.74
C MET A 1 -8.67 -6.22 7.99
N ILE A 2 -9.43 -6.57 6.95
CA ILE A 2 -10.87 -6.81 7.03
C ILE A 2 -11.24 -8.27 6.80
N ALA A 3 -10.48 -9.02 6.01
CA ALA A 3 -10.75 -10.43 5.73
C ALA A 3 -9.47 -11.21 5.42
N ARG A 4 -9.55 -12.54 5.56
CA ARG A 4 -8.46 -13.50 5.23
C ARG A 4 -8.99 -14.58 4.30
N TYR A 5 -8.16 -15.00 3.35
CA TYR A 5 -8.54 -15.96 2.31
C TYR A 5 -7.51 -17.07 2.16
N GLU A 6 -7.99 -18.25 1.76
CA GLU A 6 -7.17 -19.46 1.60
C GLU A 6 -6.24 -19.38 0.38
N SER A 7 -6.57 -18.52 -0.57
CA SER A 7 -5.77 -18.26 -1.75
C SER A 7 -5.70 -16.77 -2.02
N ARG A 8 -4.60 -16.37 -2.67
CA ARG A 8 -4.43 -15.02 -3.20
C ARG A 8 -5.48 -14.69 -4.25
N SER A 9 -5.84 -15.65 -5.10
CA SER A 9 -6.88 -15.48 -6.12
C SER A 9 -8.23 -15.06 -5.52
N GLN A 10 -8.65 -15.67 -4.41
CA GLN A 10 -9.89 -15.27 -3.73
C GLN A 10 -9.79 -13.86 -3.15
N ALA A 11 -8.66 -13.51 -2.55
CA ALA A 11 -8.45 -12.17 -2.01
C ALA A 11 -8.45 -11.10 -3.12
N ASP A 12 -7.82 -11.39 -4.27
CA ASP A 12 -7.76 -10.51 -5.43
C ASP A 12 -9.16 -10.31 -6.06
N GLU A 13 -9.97 -11.38 -6.14
CA GLU A 13 -11.36 -11.28 -6.61
C GLU A 13 -12.19 -10.37 -5.69
N ARG A 14 -12.04 -10.52 -4.38
CA ARG A 14 -12.76 -9.69 -3.38
C ARG A 14 -12.25 -8.25 -3.38
N ALA A 15 -10.96 -8.03 -3.59
CA ALA A 15 -10.40 -6.71 -3.78
C ALA A 15 -10.93 -6.03 -5.05
N ALA A 16 -11.04 -6.77 -6.16
CA ALA A 16 -11.60 -6.26 -7.40
C ALA A 16 -13.08 -5.90 -7.25
N PHE A 17 -13.85 -6.73 -6.53
CA PHE A 17 -15.24 -6.41 -6.18
C PHE A 17 -15.32 -5.10 -5.38
N LEU A 18 -14.56 -4.98 -4.29
CA LEU A 18 -14.50 -3.76 -3.47
C LEU A 18 -14.08 -2.53 -4.30
N ARG A 19 -13.09 -2.66 -5.18
CA ARG A 19 -12.67 -1.58 -6.08
C ARG A 19 -13.81 -1.14 -7.01
N SER A 20 -14.56 -2.08 -7.57
CA SER A 20 -15.71 -1.74 -8.43
C SER A 20 -16.85 -1.03 -7.67
N ARG A 21 -16.85 -1.09 -6.34
CA ARG A 21 -17.76 -0.38 -5.44
C ARG A 21 -17.16 0.89 -4.83
N GLY A 22 -16.02 1.35 -5.32
CA GLY A 22 -15.39 2.58 -4.85
C GLY A 22 -14.51 2.42 -3.61
N ILE A 23 -14.23 1.19 -3.16
CA ILE A 23 -13.44 0.93 -1.96
C ILE A 23 -11.97 0.67 -2.32
N ALA A 24 -11.07 1.47 -1.78
CA ALA A 24 -9.64 1.30 -1.94
C ALA A 24 -9.14 0.14 -1.06
N SER A 25 -8.64 -0.92 -1.69
CA SER A 25 -8.21 -2.13 -0.98
C SER A 25 -6.85 -2.62 -1.46
N HIS A 26 -6.16 -3.38 -0.58
CA HIS A 26 -4.86 -3.96 -0.84
C HIS A 26 -4.84 -5.43 -0.38
N VAL A 27 -4.19 -6.29 -1.17
CA VAL A 27 -4.00 -7.71 -0.86
C VAL A 27 -2.55 -7.95 -0.49
N THR A 28 -2.33 -8.53 0.69
CA THR A 28 -1.00 -8.95 1.14
C THR A 28 -0.91 -10.47 1.17
N ASP A 29 0.15 -11.01 0.59
CA ASP A 29 0.49 -12.43 0.69
C ASP A 29 1.04 -12.75 2.09
N LEU A 30 0.45 -13.74 2.76
CA LEU A 30 0.86 -14.19 4.08
C LEU A 30 1.88 -15.35 4.01
N THR A 31 2.19 -15.84 2.81
CA THR A 31 3.04 -17.02 2.60
C THR A 31 4.51 -16.76 2.95
N SER A 32 5.01 -15.54 2.77
CA SER A 32 6.41 -15.16 3.07
C SER A 32 6.68 -14.96 4.58
N MET A 33 5.65 -14.80 5.40
CA MET A 33 5.78 -14.69 6.87
C MET A 33 5.96 -16.05 7.58
N ARG A 34 6.04 -17.16 6.82
CA ARG A 34 6.03 -18.54 7.35
C ARG A 34 7.41 -19.07 7.79
N LEU A 35 8.37 -18.19 8.09
CA LEU A 35 9.74 -18.58 8.41
C LEU A 35 9.93 -19.07 9.87
N ASN A 36 8.99 -19.78 10.51
CA ASN A 36 9.31 -20.63 11.69
C ASN A 36 8.20 -21.48 12.35
N LEU A 37 6.99 -21.60 11.82
CA LEU A 37 5.91 -22.27 12.57
C LEU A 37 5.26 -23.38 11.75
N ALA A 38 5.73 -24.59 12.03
CA ALA A 38 4.90 -25.78 11.90
C ALA A 38 3.60 -25.53 12.69
N HIS A 39 2.46 -25.78 12.04
CA HIS A 39 1.08 -25.67 12.51
C HIS A 39 0.32 -24.36 12.16
N GLN A 40 -0.68 -24.55 11.30
CA GLN A 40 -2.01 -23.91 11.33
C GLN A 40 -2.18 -22.47 10.83
N GLY A 41 -2.30 -22.34 9.50
CA GLY A 41 -3.09 -21.28 8.89
C GLY A 41 -3.57 -21.72 7.52
N GLN A 42 -4.88 -21.95 7.34
CA GLN A 42 -5.49 -22.20 6.02
C GLN A 42 -5.38 -20.98 5.10
N PHE A 43 -5.16 -19.80 5.67
CA PHE A 43 -5.16 -18.53 4.97
C PHE A 43 -3.79 -18.19 4.38
N ARG A 44 -3.77 -17.83 3.10
CA ARG A 44 -2.57 -17.45 2.33
C ARG A 44 -2.54 -15.97 1.97
N ALA A 45 -3.67 -15.27 2.08
CA ALA A 45 -3.76 -13.86 1.76
C ALA A 45 -4.64 -13.11 2.77
N ALA A 46 -4.31 -11.84 3.00
CA ALA A 46 -5.11 -10.90 3.78
C ALA A 46 -5.56 -9.74 2.89
N LEU A 47 -6.81 -9.33 3.08
CA LEU A 47 -7.42 -8.17 2.44
C LEU A 47 -7.47 -7.01 3.44
N TRP A 48 -7.02 -5.85 2.98
CA TRP A 48 -6.93 -4.62 3.74
C TRP A 48 -7.73 -3.54 3.03
N VAL A 49 -8.38 -2.68 3.80
CA VAL A 49 -8.87 -1.40 3.31
C VAL A 49 -7.74 -0.39 3.51
N VAL A 50 -7.48 0.41 2.48
CA VAL A 50 -6.42 1.42 2.49
C VAL A 50 -6.84 2.63 3.32
N LEU A 51 -8.10 3.05 3.17
CA LEU A 51 -8.69 4.20 3.84
C LEU A 51 -9.49 3.77 5.08
N PRO A 52 -9.12 4.23 6.30
CA PRO A 52 -9.83 3.86 7.53
C PRO A 52 -11.32 4.14 7.49
N GLU A 53 -11.74 5.26 6.90
CA GLU A 53 -13.13 5.67 6.75
C GLU A 53 -13.97 4.68 5.93
N GLN A 54 -13.35 3.90 5.05
CA GLN A 54 -14.03 2.90 4.22
C GLN A 54 -14.18 1.53 4.90
N ALA A 55 -13.67 1.36 6.13
CA ALA A 55 -13.60 0.06 6.78
C ALA A 55 -14.98 -0.57 7.01
N GLU A 56 -15.95 0.22 7.46
CA GLU A 56 -17.32 -0.26 7.74
C GLU A 56 -18.05 -0.63 6.44
N ASP A 57 -18.01 0.24 5.43
CA ASP A 57 -18.61 -0.03 4.11
C ASP A 57 -17.99 -1.26 3.44
N ALA A 58 -16.68 -1.45 3.57
CA ALA A 58 -16.01 -2.61 3.01
C ALA A 58 -16.45 -3.92 3.67
N LEU A 59 -16.63 -3.92 5.01
CA LEU A 59 -17.14 -5.08 5.73
C LEU A 59 -18.59 -5.36 5.33
N ALA A 60 -19.43 -4.33 5.30
CA ALA A 60 -20.82 -4.45 4.89
C ALA A 60 -20.96 -5.00 3.46
N LEU A 61 -20.14 -4.55 2.51
CA LEU A 61 -20.11 -5.06 1.13
C LEU A 61 -19.67 -6.53 1.02
N LEU A 62 -18.79 -7.00 1.91
CA LEU A 62 -18.37 -8.40 1.92
C LEU A 62 -19.46 -9.35 2.44
N GLU A 63 -20.33 -8.84 3.32
CA GLU A 63 -21.46 -9.59 3.89
C GLU A 63 -22.72 -9.48 3.03
N ASP A 64 -23.04 -8.28 2.58
CA ASP A 64 -24.15 -7.92 1.70
C ASP A 64 -23.62 -7.24 0.42
N PRO A 65 -23.57 -7.97 -0.71
CA PRO A 65 -23.13 -7.40 -1.98
C PRO A 65 -23.98 -6.21 -2.43
N ASP A 66 -25.21 -6.03 -1.96
CA ASP A 66 -26.09 -4.92 -2.36
C ASP A 66 -25.96 -3.70 -1.45
N HIS A 67 -25.08 -3.74 -0.44
CA HIS A 67 -24.78 -2.59 0.41
C HIS A 67 -24.37 -1.38 -0.44
N ARG A 68 -24.92 -0.22 -0.08
CA ARG A 68 -24.58 1.05 -0.70
C ARG A 68 -23.48 1.70 0.13
N ALA A 69 -22.26 1.72 -0.41
CA ALA A 69 -21.13 2.37 0.25
C ALA A 69 -21.30 3.90 0.26
N ASP A 70 -21.29 4.48 1.45
CA ASP A 70 -21.40 5.93 1.67
C ASP A 70 -20.05 6.63 1.44
N THR A 71 -18.95 5.89 1.64
CA THR A 71 -17.57 6.38 1.50
C THR A 71 -16.91 5.95 0.19
N ALA A 72 -17.71 5.56 -0.81
CA ALA A 72 -17.22 5.15 -2.12
C ALA A 72 -16.46 6.29 -2.83
N LEU A 73 -15.24 6.00 -3.28
CA LEU A 73 -14.46 6.90 -4.10
C LEU A 73 -14.95 6.87 -5.55
N ASP A 74 -14.94 8.04 -6.19
CA ASP A 74 -15.03 8.14 -7.64
C ASP A 74 -13.67 7.94 -8.33
N GLU A 75 -13.68 7.84 -9.66
CA GLU A 75 -12.45 7.63 -10.45
C GLU A 75 -11.40 8.73 -10.24
N ARG A 76 -11.84 9.99 -10.09
CA ARG A 76 -10.92 11.12 -9.88
C ARG A 76 -10.30 11.06 -8.50
N GLU A 77 -11.04 10.61 -7.51
CA GLU A 77 -10.54 10.41 -6.16
C GLU A 77 -9.53 9.25 -6.10
N PHE A 78 -9.75 8.18 -6.86
CA PHE A 78 -8.74 7.13 -7.05
C PHE A 78 -7.48 7.65 -7.73
N GLU A 79 -7.61 8.38 -8.84
CA GLU A 79 -6.46 8.99 -9.52
C GLU A 79 -5.69 9.92 -8.58
N ARG A 80 -6.39 10.73 -7.78
CA ARG A 80 -5.77 11.60 -6.79
C ARG A 80 -5.02 10.78 -5.73
N LEU A 81 -5.63 9.73 -5.19
CA LEU A 81 -5.03 8.87 -4.18
C LEU A 81 -3.72 8.22 -4.68
N GLU A 82 -3.72 7.76 -5.94
CA GLU A 82 -2.54 7.16 -6.58
C GLU A 82 -1.42 8.20 -6.81
N ASN A 83 -1.78 9.44 -7.19
CA ASN A 83 -0.82 10.50 -7.48
C ASN A 83 -0.23 11.17 -6.22
N GLU A 84 -0.99 11.33 -5.15
CA GLU A 84 -0.52 11.95 -3.90
C GLU A 84 0.64 11.17 -3.28
N GLY A 85 0.58 9.83 -3.33
CA GLY A 85 1.67 8.95 -2.90
C GLY A 85 2.93 9.12 -3.75
N ALA A 86 2.78 9.18 -5.08
CA ALA A 86 3.89 9.35 -6.01
C ALA A 86 4.63 10.69 -5.80
N ASP A 87 3.88 11.77 -5.58
CA ASP A 87 4.44 13.11 -5.36
C ASP A 87 5.19 13.21 -4.02
N ALA A 88 4.64 12.63 -2.94
CA ALA A 88 5.31 12.59 -1.64
C ALA A 88 6.61 11.77 -1.68
N ALA A 89 6.58 10.61 -2.35
CA ALA A 89 7.76 9.77 -2.54
C ALA A 89 8.83 10.49 -3.36
N ARG A 90 8.43 11.14 -4.47
CA ARG A 90 9.34 11.89 -5.34
C ARG A 90 10.02 13.04 -4.60
N ARG A 91 9.27 13.82 -3.80
CA ARG A 91 9.83 14.90 -2.96
C ARG A 91 10.87 14.37 -1.97
N THR A 92 10.56 13.28 -1.30
CA THR A 92 11.47 12.65 -0.32
C THR A 92 12.75 12.15 -1.00
N MET A 93 12.62 11.49 -2.16
CA MET A 93 13.74 11.01 -2.95
C MET A 93 14.66 12.15 -3.42
N MET A 94 14.09 13.22 -4.00
CA MET A 94 14.87 14.38 -4.43
C MET A 94 15.65 15.01 -3.28
N ARG A 95 15.04 15.12 -2.09
CA ARG A 95 15.72 15.67 -0.91
C ARG A 95 16.95 14.83 -0.54
N TRP A 96 16.80 13.50 -0.51
CA TRP A 96 17.92 12.60 -0.21
C TRP A 96 19.01 12.62 -1.26
N LEU A 97 18.66 12.70 -2.55
CA LEU A 97 19.63 12.84 -3.64
C LEU A 97 20.46 14.13 -3.50
N ILE A 98 19.81 15.27 -3.23
CA ILE A 98 20.49 16.55 -3.06
C ILE A 98 21.44 16.51 -1.86
N LEU A 99 20.99 15.98 -0.72
CA LEU A 99 21.83 15.85 0.48
C LEU A 99 23.04 14.95 0.23
N THR A 100 22.85 13.86 -0.52
CA THR A 100 23.94 12.93 -0.86
C THR A 100 24.95 13.58 -1.81
N ALA A 101 24.46 14.31 -2.83
CA ALA A 101 25.31 15.03 -3.77
C ALA A 101 26.14 16.13 -3.09
N LEU A 102 25.52 16.92 -2.19
CA LEU A 102 26.22 17.92 -1.39
C LEU A 102 27.27 17.29 -0.47
N GLY A 103 26.93 16.17 0.18
CA GLY A 103 27.86 15.41 1.01
C GLY A 103 29.09 14.95 0.22
N LEU A 104 28.88 14.34 -0.95
CA LEU A 104 29.96 13.89 -1.83
C LEU A 104 30.82 15.05 -2.34
N ALA A 105 30.20 16.16 -2.75
CA ALA A 105 30.92 17.34 -3.20
C ALA A 105 31.79 17.95 -2.08
N GLY A 106 31.26 18.03 -0.86
CA GLY A 106 32.01 18.49 0.31
C GLY A 106 33.18 17.57 0.64
N LEU A 107 32.98 16.25 0.57
CA LEU A 107 34.03 15.26 0.81
C LEU A 107 35.13 15.34 -0.26
N ALA A 108 34.78 15.49 -1.53
CA ALA A 108 35.73 15.70 -2.62
C ALA A 108 36.54 16.98 -2.43
N ALA A 109 35.90 18.09 -2.03
CA ALA A 109 36.59 19.34 -1.73
C ALA A 109 37.57 19.20 -0.55
N LEU A 110 37.19 18.46 0.49
CA LEU A 110 38.06 18.17 1.63
C LEU A 110 39.28 17.35 1.22
N VAL A 111 39.10 16.31 0.40
CA VAL A 111 40.20 15.49 -0.11
C VAL A 111 41.19 16.33 -0.92
N VAL A 112 40.69 17.22 -1.78
CA VAL A 112 41.55 18.14 -2.55
C VAL A 112 42.30 19.10 -1.62
N ALA A 113 41.64 19.64 -0.59
CA ALA A 113 42.24 20.58 0.34
C ALA A 113 43.32 19.95 1.24
N ILE A 114 43.18 18.67 1.61
CA ILE A 114 44.18 17.94 2.42
C ILE A 114 45.34 17.44 1.55
N GLY A 115 45.11 17.21 0.26
CA GLY A 115 46.13 16.76 -0.69
C GLY A 115 47.03 17.86 -1.27
N GLN A 116 46.74 19.13 -0.97
CA GLN A 116 47.60 20.30 -1.29
C GLN A 116 48.47 20.66 -0.09
#